data_AF-A0A3C1HC12-F1
#
_entry.id   AF-A0A3C1HC12-F1
#
_cell.length_a   1.000
_cell.length_b   1.000
_cell.length_c   1.000
_cell.angle_alpha   90.00
_cell.angle_beta   90.00
_cell.angle_gamma   90.00
#
_symmetry.space_group_name_H-M   'P 1'
#
loop_
_entity.id
_entity.type
_entity.pdbx_description
1 polymer ?
#
loop_
_entity_poly.entity_id
_entity_poly.type
_entity_poly.pdbx_seq_one_letter_code
_entity_poly.pdbx_strand_id
1 'polypeptide(L)'
;MREFNLISAPFSCGISWLVSVLMELGVRTTHAEPRRYPHGFWIPAEGKGRGERIVPEGVAHLRYYIPLLHRQEEFLLEPGLEVLWEHRLDFARHAGRPTILFVRDPRDAIRSIYERNYLHFGWHEYLRRPDLWEDHFPGMFGLPPGETWAAWHAMWLGLQSQAPFLVLRFEESRQHPVQVVDRVLEFLGVRRSPEAVRQAVGESTVERARTAMERSEESTGEAFRVVGRGKVGGWSDHFDEEALQLFGGPAADWMRRLGYEPAPVSERAGDGIPAIAPGGASSGTVRLLAEADRLRTSGDPASAAARLLSGVLDARQAGLPPGEELLLTVDRVAWDWTGRVLGPEAHQHPSAPTIFASFQGFLRRHALWPSVSAMLRGSITAPPASRSDVFGRLDSAAPKAPSPSPGDAPRRTAGAPLLVEEDYHGYELLGYNGRFYAVARAAAAGLDLTRLGRSELAAERASGRVFSGDLPFEVKAAVDRFLAQP
;
A
#
# COMPACT_ATOMS: atom_id res chain seq x y z
N MET A 1 -8.48 19.98 15.23
CA MET A 1 -9.01 18.76 14.60
C MET A 1 -8.24 17.58 15.16
N ARG A 2 -8.90 16.51 15.60
CA ARG A 2 -8.26 15.28 16.08
C ARG A 2 -8.08 14.36 14.89
N GLU A 3 -6.83 14.05 14.56
CA GLU A 3 -6.47 13.18 13.43
C GLU A 3 -6.01 11.82 13.94
N PHE A 4 -6.46 10.78 13.25
CA PHE A 4 -6.12 9.39 13.52
C PHE A 4 -5.56 8.77 12.25
N ASN A 5 -4.59 7.87 12.39
CA ASN A 5 -4.15 7.03 11.29
C ASN A 5 -4.94 5.71 11.32
N LEU A 6 -5.40 5.25 10.16
CA LEU A 6 -5.88 3.89 9.95
C LEU A 6 -5.01 3.24 8.87
N ILE A 7 -4.13 2.35 9.28
CA ILE A 7 -3.09 1.79 8.43
C ILE A 7 -3.26 0.30 8.27
N SER A 8 -2.80 -0.22 7.15
CA SER A 8 -2.74 -1.65 6.89
C SER A 8 -1.68 -1.94 5.86
N ALA A 9 -1.08 -3.13 5.90
CA ALA A 9 -0.12 -3.48 4.87
C ALA A 9 -0.82 -3.47 3.50
N PRO A 10 -0.11 -3.12 2.41
CA PRO A 10 -0.62 -3.11 1.04
C PRO A 10 -0.77 -4.54 0.47
N PHE A 11 -1.10 -5.48 1.33
CA PHE A 11 -1.70 -6.75 0.95
C PHE A 11 -3.19 -6.61 1.20
N SER A 12 -4.04 -7.27 0.43
CA SER A 12 -5.50 -7.07 0.55
C SER A 12 -5.97 -7.35 1.99
N CYS A 13 -6.19 -6.30 2.77
CA CYS A 13 -6.40 -6.38 4.22
C CYS A 13 -7.86 -6.16 4.62
N GLY A 14 -8.70 -5.66 3.70
CA GLY A 14 -10.11 -5.35 3.98
C GLY A 14 -10.34 -4.01 4.68
N ILE A 15 -9.34 -3.12 4.75
CA ILE A 15 -9.45 -1.78 5.37
C ILE A 15 -10.65 -0.97 4.84
N SER A 16 -11.00 -1.13 3.56
CA SER A 16 -12.13 -0.43 2.93
C SER A 16 -13.48 -0.75 3.58
N TRP A 17 -13.64 -1.95 4.17
CA TRP A 17 -14.82 -2.28 4.96
C TRP A 17 -14.94 -1.36 6.18
N LEU A 18 -13.85 -1.18 6.93
CA LEU A 18 -13.87 -0.33 8.12
C LEU A 18 -14.08 1.14 7.73
N VAL A 19 -13.45 1.60 6.65
CA VAL A 19 -13.68 2.94 6.09
C VAL A 19 -15.16 3.15 5.75
N SER A 20 -15.78 2.20 5.04
CA SER A 20 -17.21 2.24 4.72
C SER A 20 -18.07 2.37 5.98
N VAL A 21 -17.83 1.51 6.99
CA VAL A 21 -18.60 1.54 8.25
C VAL A 21 -18.43 2.87 8.98
N LEU A 22 -17.21 3.42 9.02
CA LEU A 22 -16.95 4.71 9.66
C LEU A 22 -17.70 5.85 8.96
N MET A 23 -17.74 5.85 7.62
CA MET A 23 -18.50 6.84 6.85
C MET A 23 -20.02 6.74 7.09
N GLU A 24 -20.58 5.53 7.16
CA GLU A 24 -21.99 5.30 7.54
C GLU A 24 -22.32 5.90 8.92
N LEU A 25 -21.34 5.89 9.84
CA LEU A 25 -21.47 6.43 11.18
C LEU A 25 -21.15 7.94 11.26
N GLY A 26 -20.99 8.60 10.11
CA GLY A 26 -20.66 10.02 10.02
C GLY A 26 -19.25 10.34 10.53
N VAL A 27 -18.33 9.37 10.59
CA VAL A 27 -16.92 9.63 10.86
C VAL A 27 -16.24 10.01 9.56
N ARG A 28 -15.58 11.17 9.54
CA ARG A 28 -14.81 11.62 8.39
C ARG A 28 -13.59 10.72 8.17
N THR A 29 -13.54 10.06 7.02
CA THR A 29 -12.39 9.25 6.60
C THR A 29 -11.76 9.83 5.34
N THR A 30 -10.45 9.95 5.30
CA THR A 30 -9.74 10.57 4.18
C THR A 30 -8.66 9.64 3.65
N HIS A 31 -8.73 9.31 2.36
CA HIS A 31 -7.63 8.64 1.67
C HIS A 31 -6.53 9.66 1.42
N ALA A 32 -5.50 9.66 2.25
CA ALA A 32 -4.50 10.73 2.24
C ALA A 32 -3.43 10.48 1.16
N GLU A 33 -3.82 10.75 -0.07
CA GLU A 33 -2.95 10.73 -1.25
C GLU A 33 -2.86 12.12 -1.90
N PRO A 34 -1.90 12.97 -1.46
CA PRO A 34 -1.81 14.36 -1.89
C PRO A 34 -1.57 14.54 -3.39
N ARG A 35 -0.96 13.57 -4.08
CA ARG A 35 -0.73 13.68 -5.53
C ARG A 35 -2.03 13.49 -6.30
N ARG A 36 -2.90 12.60 -5.81
CA ARG A 36 -4.21 12.35 -6.40
C ARG A 36 -5.22 13.41 -5.99
N TYR A 37 -5.11 13.97 -4.78
CA TYR A 37 -6.03 14.96 -4.23
C TYR A 37 -5.31 16.23 -3.76
N PRO A 38 -4.65 17.00 -4.66
CA PRO A 38 -3.82 18.15 -4.28
C PRO A 38 -4.59 19.30 -3.63
N HIS A 39 -5.91 19.34 -3.81
CA HIS A 39 -6.81 20.36 -3.25
C HIS A 39 -7.63 19.84 -2.07
N GLY A 40 -7.26 18.68 -1.53
CA GLY A 40 -8.01 18.01 -0.47
C GLY A 40 -9.01 17.00 -1.01
N PHE A 41 -9.43 16.10 -0.12
CA PHE A 41 -10.28 14.97 -0.45
C PHE A 41 -11.78 15.26 -0.25
N TRP A 42 -12.11 16.21 0.62
CA TRP A 42 -13.46 16.65 0.93
C TRP A 42 -13.69 18.08 0.48
N ILE A 43 -14.87 18.35 -0.08
CA ILE A 43 -15.35 19.67 -0.47
C ILE A 43 -16.72 19.96 0.17
N PRO A 44 -17.07 21.23 0.41
CA PRO A 44 -18.41 21.59 0.86
C PRO A 44 -19.48 21.14 -0.14
N ALA A 45 -20.62 20.64 0.34
CA ALA A 45 -21.77 20.34 -0.50
C ALA A 45 -22.43 21.62 -1.02
N GLU A 46 -23.01 21.57 -2.24
CA GLU A 46 -23.71 22.72 -2.82
C GLU A 46 -25.05 22.94 -2.11
N GLY A 47 -25.15 24.01 -1.32
CA GLY A 47 -26.40 24.38 -0.64
C GLY A 47 -26.18 25.17 0.65
N LYS A 48 -27.27 25.48 1.38
CA LYS A 48 -27.21 26.15 2.69
C LYS A 48 -26.88 25.20 3.86
N GLY A 49 -26.56 23.94 3.57
CA GLY A 49 -26.30 22.90 4.57
C GLY A 49 -24.86 22.87 5.07
N ARG A 50 -24.61 22.08 6.13
CA ARG A 50 -23.26 21.75 6.64
C ARG A 50 -22.72 20.44 6.05
N GLY A 51 -23.25 20.01 4.91
CA GLY A 51 -22.85 18.76 4.27
C GLY A 51 -21.47 18.90 3.60
N GLU A 52 -20.76 17.79 3.51
CA GLU A 52 -19.51 17.65 2.76
C GLU A 52 -19.63 16.54 1.72
N ARG A 53 -18.86 16.61 0.64
CA ARG A 53 -18.81 15.63 -0.44
C ARG A 53 -17.36 15.24 -0.68
N ILE A 54 -17.14 14.00 -1.13
CA ILE A 54 -15.83 13.59 -1.63
C ILE A 54 -15.63 14.21 -3.01
N VAL A 55 -14.41 14.65 -3.31
CA VAL A 55 -14.06 15.15 -4.65
C VAL A 55 -14.37 14.09 -5.74
N PRO A 56 -14.77 14.48 -6.96
CA PRO A 56 -15.16 13.55 -8.02
C PRO A 56 -14.13 12.43 -8.29
N GLU A 57 -12.84 12.77 -8.26
CA GLU A 57 -11.71 11.84 -8.43
C GLU A 57 -11.64 10.82 -7.28
N GLY A 58 -11.99 11.24 -6.06
CA GLY A 58 -12.09 10.39 -4.89
C GLY A 58 -13.26 9.43 -4.98
N VAL A 59 -14.42 9.89 -5.44
CA VAL A 59 -15.60 9.04 -5.68
C VAL A 59 -15.30 8.02 -6.77
N ALA A 60 -14.72 8.46 -7.90
CA ALA A 60 -14.35 7.57 -9.01
C ALA A 60 -13.38 6.46 -8.55
N HIS A 61 -12.40 6.82 -7.73
CA HIS A 61 -11.44 5.87 -7.17
C HIS A 61 -12.09 4.89 -6.16
N LEU A 62 -12.88 5.40 -5.22
CA LEU A 62 -13.30 4.63 -4.05
C LEU A 62 -14.64 3.92 -4.19
N ARG A 63 -15.48 4.28 -5.16
CA ARG A 63 -16.82 3.67 -5.35
C ARG A 63 -16.77 2.14 -5.48
N TYR A 64 -15.69 1.60 -6.06
CA TYR A 64 -15.47 0.15 -6.15
C TYR A 64 -15.25 -0.54 -4.80
N TYR A 65 -14.78 0.20 -3.80
CA TYR A 65 -14.41 -0.31 -2.49
C TYR A 65 -15.42 0.04 -1.39
N ILE A 66 -16.19 1.12 -1.60
CA ILE A 66 -17.08 1.73 -0.61
C ILE A 66 -18.49 1.79 -1.19
N PRO A 67 -19.38 0.83 -0.85
CA PRO A 67 -20.74 0.73 -1.42
C PRO A 67 -21.59 1.97 -1.19
N LEU A 68 -21.36 2.65 -0.06
CA LEU A 68 -22.05 3.88 0.34
C LEU A 68 -21.97 4.96 -0.74
N LEU A 69 -20.87 5.03 -1.49
CA LEU A 69 -20.67 6.05 -2.53
C LEU A 69 -21.59 5.90 -3.75
N HIS A 70 -22.26 4.76 -3.89
CA HIS A 70 -23.28 4.57 -4.94
C HIS A 70 -24.65 5.15 -4.58
N ARG A 71 -24.89 5.44 -3.30
CA ARG A 71 -26.21 5.88 -2.81
C ARG A 71 -26.17 7.24 -2.10
N GLN A 72 -24.99 7.68 -1.66
CA GLN A 72 -24.82 8.89 -0.89
C GLN A 72 -23.72 9.75 -1.48
N GLU A 73 -24.09 10.96 -1.88
CA GLU A 73 -23.16 11.94 -2.43
C GLU A 73 -22.76 13.02 -1.43
N GLU A 74 -23.54 13.20 -0.37
CA GLU A 74 -23.37 14.22 0.67
C GLU A 74 -23.39 13.60 2.06
N PHE A 75 -22.50 14.07 2.93
CA PHE A 75 -22.25 13.50 4.24
C PHE A 75 -22.38 14.56 5.33
N LEU A 76 -23.03 14.19 6.42
CA LEU A 76 -23.02 14.95 7.67
C LEU A 76 -21.98 14.32 8.60
N LEU A 77 -20.82 14.95 8.69
CA LEU A 77 -19.66 14.39 9.37
C LEU A 77 -19.48 14.96 10.79
N GLU A 78 -18.92 14.14 11.67
CA GLU A 78 -18.55 14.50 13.04
C GLU A 78 -17.50 15.63 13.01
N PRO A 79 -17.80 16.83 13.56
CA PRO A 79 -16.91 17.96 13.46
C PRO A 79 -15.62 17.73 14.26
N GLY A 80 -14.49 18.13 13.68
CA GLY A 80 -13.20 18.14 14.37
C GLY A 80 -12.58 16.76 14.60
N LEU A 81 -13.04 15.72 13.90
CA LEU A 81 -12.49 14.37 13.88
C LEU A 81 -12.18 13.96 12.43
N GLU A 82 -11.03 13.34 12.18
CA GLU A 82 -10.71 12.73 10.89
C GLU A 82 -9.82 11.50 11.03
N VAL A 83 -10.14 10.47 10.24
CA VAL A 83 -9.37 9.25 10.12
C VAL A 83 -8.68 9.23 8.76
N LEU A 84 -7.38 9.43 8.75
CA LEU A 84 -6.53 9.34 7.57
C LEU A 84 -6.15 7.87 7.35
N TRP A 85 -6.45 7.31 6.18
CA TRP A 85 -6.18 5.90 5.91
C TRP A 85 -5.30 5.68 4.69
N GLU A 86 -4.35 4.74 4.81
CA GLU A 86 -3.30 4.51 3.81
C GLU A 86 -2.51 3.20 4.08
N HIS A 87 -1.78 2.71 3.08
CA HIS A 87 -0.86 1.56 3.17
C HIS A 87 0.63 1.95 3.22
N ARG A 88 0.94 3.17 2.80
CA ARG A 88 2.26 3.78 2.71
C ARG A 88 2.92 3.91 4.09
N LEU A 89 4.23 3.70 4.11
CA LEU A 89 5.03 3.76 5.34
C LEU A 89 5.37 5.20 5.75
N ASP A 90 5.32 6.17 4.84
CA ASP A 90 5.61 7.59 5.13
C ASP A 90 4.60 8.24 6.09
N PHE A 91 3.44 7.61 6.33
CA PHE A 91 2.55 7.98 7.43
C PHE A 91 3.22 7.89 8.81
N ALA A 92 4.28 7.09 8.93
CA ALA A 92 5.11 7.05 10.14
C ALA A 92 5.82 8.39 10.45
N ARG A 93 5.88 9.34 9.50
CA ARG A 93 6.29 10.72 9.77
C ARG A 93 5.37 11.42 10.77
N HIS A 94 4.16 10.90 10.95
CA HIS A 94 3.20 11.38 11.93
C HIS A 94 3.01 10.40 13.09
N ALA A 95 4.10 9.77 13.57
CA ALA A 95 4.03 8.75 14.63
C ALA A 95 3.41 9.22 15.96
N GLY A 96 3.28 10.54 16.19
CA GLY A 96 2.56 11.09 17.33
C GLY A 96 1.02 11.05 17.20
N ARG A 97 0.49 10.70 16.03
CA ARG A 97 -0.95 10.54 15.81
C ARG A 97 -1.42 9.17 16.34
N PRO A 98 -2.54 9.11 17.09
CA PRO A 98 -3.17 7.84 17.43
C PRO A 98 -3.40 6.98 16.19
N THR A 99 -3.06 5.69 16.26
CA THR A 99 -2.98 4.82 15.09
C THR A 99 -3.77 3.54 15.30
N ILE A 100 -4.60 3.19 14.31
CA ILE A 100 -5.30 1.92 14.18
C ILE A 100 -4.53 1.08 13.15
N LEU A 101 -3.99 -0.05 13.58
CA LEU A 101 -3.30 -1.02 12.74
C LEU A 101 -4.27 -2.17 12.38
N PHE A 102 -4.73 -2.19 11.14
CA PHE A 102 -5.62 -3.22 10.61
C PHE A 102 -4.79 -4.31 9.93
N VAL A 103 -4.71 -5.48 10.56
CA VAL A 103 -3.90 -6.62 10.12
C VAL A 103 -4.76 -7.74 9.57
N ARG A 104 -4.18 -8.55 8.69
CA ARG A 104 -4.80 -9.78 8.16
C ARG A 104 -3.76 -10.89 8.15
N ASP A 105 -4.19 -12.14 8.28
CA ASP A 105 -3.31 -13.29 8.11
C ASP A 105 -2.52 -13.15 6.80
N PRO A 106 -1.17 -13.20 6.83
CA PRO A 106 -0.36 -12.96 5.64
C PRO A 106 -0.66 -13.95 4.52
N ARG A 107 -1.05 -15.19 4.85
CA ARG A 107 -1.36 -16.23 3.85
C ARG A 107 -2.57 -15.82 3.01
N ASP A 108 -3.64 -15.37 3.68
CA ASP A 108 -4.85 -14.87 3.02
C ASP A 108 -4.60 -13.53 2.32
N ALA A 109 -3.86 -12.62 2.94
CA ALA A 109 -3.61 -11.28 2.40
C ALA A 109 -2.75 -11.34 1.12
N ILE A 110 -1.67 -12.13 1.14
CA ILE A 110 -0.75 -12.33 0.01
C ILE A 110 -1.44 -13.12 -1.11
N ARG A 111 -2.21 -14.16 -0.79
CA ARG A 111 -3.00 -14.89 -1.79
C ARG A 111 -4.02 -13.97 -2.46
N SER A 112 -4.71 -13.16 -1.68
CA SER A 112 -5.72 -12.24 -2.20
C SER A 112 -5.12 -11.20 -3.15
N ILE A 113 -3.91 -10.70 -2.91
CA ILE A 113 -3.28 -9.77 -3.87
C ILE A 113 -2.76 -10.51 -5.11
N TYR A 114 -2.25 -11.73 -4.95
CA TYR A 114 -1.81 -12.57 -6.06
C TYR A 114 -2.93 -12.83 -7.07
N GLU A 115 -4.11 -13.21 -6.57
CA GLU A 115 -5.28 -13.48 -7.42
C GLU A 115 -5.78 -12.25 -8.18
N ARG A 116 -5.48 -11.04 -7.69
CA ARG A 116 -5.90 -9.79 -8.32
C ARG A 116 -4.93 -9.35 -9.41
N ASN A 117 -3.64 -9.35 -9.09
CA ASN A 117 -2.66 -8.59 -9.87
C ASN A 117 -1.58 -9.48 -10.51
N TYR A 118 -1.42 -10.74 -10.07
CA TYR A 118 -0.21 -11.53 -10.37
C TYR A 118 -0.50 -12.94 -10.90
N LEU A 119 -1.70 -13.21 -11.41
CA LEU A 119 -2.06 -14.51 -12.02
C LEU A 119 -1.20 -14.88 -13.24
N HIS A 120 -0.47 -13.94 -13.82
CA HIS A 120 0.47 -14.18 -14.90
C HIS A 120 1.81 -14.81 -14.43
N PHE A 121 2.04 -14.90 -13.11
CA PHE A 121 3.16 -15.62 -12.52
C PHE A 121 2.71 -16.95 -11.90
N GLY A 122 3.63 -17.93 -11.87
CA GLY A 122 3.43 -19.12 -11.04
C GLY A 122 3.34 -18.73 -9.56
N TRP A 123 2.46 -19.39 -8.79
CA TRP A 123 2.26 -19.07 -7.37
C TRP A 123 3.57 -19.15 -6.55
N HIS A 124 4.32 -20.23 -6.74
CA HIS A 124 5.62 -20.47 -6.11
C HIS A 124 6.72 -19.51 -6.55
N GLU A 125 6.66 -19.07 -7.80
CA GLU A 125 7.55 -18.03 -8.32
C GLU A 125 7.24 -16.71 -7.60
N TYR A 126 5.98 -16.31 -7.59
CA TYR A 126 5.51 -15.09 -6.92
C TYR A 126 5.92 -15.06 -5.44
N LEU A 127 5.77 -16.17 -4.71
CA LEU A 127 6.15 -16.24 -3.29
C LEU A 127 7.65 -16.08 -3.02
N ARG A 128 8.52 -16.22 -4.02
CA ARG A 128 9.97 -16.06 -3.86
C ARG A 128 10.50 -14.73 -4.36
N ARG A 129 9.70 -13.95 -5.08
CA ARG A 129 10.19 -12.78 -5.80
C ARG A 129 10.34 -11.55 -4.90
N PRO A 130 11.55 -10.98 -4.76
CA PRO A 130 11.79 -9.78 -3.98
C PRO A 130 11.54 -8.47 -4.77
N ASP A 131 11.36 -8.57 -6.08
CA ASP A 131 11.39 -7.47 -7.05
C ASP A 131 10.01 -7.04 -7.57
N LEU A 132 8.97 -7.87 -7.39
CA LEU A 132 7.64 -7.63 -7.98
C LEU A 132 6.73 -6.64 -7.20
N TRP A 133 7.27 -5.95 -6.19
CA TRP A 133 6.49 -5.04 -5.34
C TRP A 133 6.32 -3.64 -5.92
N GLU A 134 6.28 -3.50 -7.25
CA GLU A 134 6.26 -2.19 -7.89
C GLU A 134 5.10 -1.33 -7.38
N ASP A 135 3.93 -1.93 -7.16
CA ASP A 135 2.70 -1.22 -6.78
C ASP A 135 2.60 -0.88 -5.29
N HIS A 136 3.41 -1.50 -4.44
CA HIS A 136 3.16 -1.52 -2.99
C HIS A 136 4.37 -1.12 -2.15
N PHE A 137 5.59 -1.54 -2.52
CA PHE A 137 6.86 -1.15 -1.87
C PHE A 137 8.04 -1.22 -2.86
N PRO A 138 8.01 -0.49 -4.00
CA PRO A 138 8.98 -0.66 -5.08
C PRO A 138 10.41 -0.50 -4.55
N GLY A 139 11.15 -1.61 -4.55
CA GLY A 139 12.55 -1.64 -4.13
C GLY A 139 12.83 -1.28 -2.68
N MET A 140 11.82 -1.18 -1.79
CA MET A 140 12.06 -0.77 -0.40
C MET A 140 12.79 -1.86 0.40
N PHE A 141 12.19 -3.05 0.48
CA PHE A 141 12.71 -4.12 1.33
C PHE A 141 13.62 -5.09 0.57
N GLY A 142 13.38 -5.30 -0.74
CA GLY A 142 14.10 -6.33 -1.50
C GLY A 142 13.87 -7.73 -0.90
N LEU A 143 12.67 -7.98 -0.38
CA LEU A 143 12.27 -9.21 0.31
C LEU A 143 11.05 -9.84 -0.38
N PRO A 144 10.89 -11.17 -0.34
CA PRO A 144 9.68 -11.84 -0.80
C PRO A 144 8.42 -11.40 -0.03
N PRO A 145 7.20 -11.83 -0.43
CA PRO A 145 5.95 -11.30 0.13
C PRO A 145 5.83 -11.48 1.64
N GLY A 146 6.16 -12.68 2.15
CA GLY A 146 6.01 -13.02 3.56
C GLY A 146 6.90 -12.16 4.46
N GLU A 147 8.16 -11.99 4.06
CA GLU A 147 9.13 -11.18 4.80
C GLU A 147 8.90 -9.68 4.62
N THR A 148 8.41 -9.24 3.45
CA THR A 148 7.95 -7.85 3.25
C THR A 148 6.77 -7.52 4.16
N TRP A 149 5.78 -8.41 4.24
CA TRP A 149 4.68 -8.28 5.21
C TRP A 149 5.21 -8.19 6.64
N ALA A 150 6.15 -9.05 7.02
CA ALA A 150 6.74 -9.05 8.34
C ALA A 150 7.50 -7.75 8.65
N ALA A 151 8.34 -7.28 7.74
CA ALA A 151 9.11 -6.03 7.88
C ALA A 151 8.21 -4.80 8.00
N TRP A 152 7.10 -4.75 7.24
CA TRP A 152 6.13 -3.67 7.33
C TRP A 152 5.47 -3.61 8.72
N HIS A 153 5.00 -4.74 9.23
CA HIS A 153 4.38 -4.81 10.56
C HIS A 153 5.41 -4.55 11.67
N ALA A 154 6.67 -4.96 11.45
CA ALA A 154 7.75 -4.69 12.38
C ALA A 154 7.96 -3.20 12.63
N MET A 155 7.95 -2.42 11.55
CA MET A 155 8.07 -0.97 11.62
C MET A 155 6.92 -0.36 12.41
N TRP A 156 5.67 -0.66 12.03
CA TRP A 156 4.50 -0.05 12.64
C TRP A 156 4.28 -0.45 14.09
N LEU A 157 4.46 -1.72 14.45
CA LEU A 157 4.38 -2.15 15.85
C LEU A 157 5.53 -1.58 16.70
N GLY A 158 6.66 -1.27 16.09
CA GLY A 158 7.74 -0.54 16.76
C GLY A 158 7.35 0.88 17.18
N LEU A 159 6.40 1.51 16.48
CA LEU A 159 5.89 2.84 16.79
C LEU A 159 4.81 2.88 17.88
N GLN A 160 4.36 1.72 18.39
CA GLN A 160 3.26 1.66 19.37
C GLN A 160 3.53 2.44 20.67
N SER A 161 4.81 2.71 20.99
CA SER A 161 5.18 3.50 22.17
C SER A 161 5.12 5.02 21.94
N GLN A 162 4.89 5.48 20.71
CA GLN A 162 4.93 6.90 20.33
C GLN A 162 3.55 7.58 20.44
N ALA A 163 2.47 6.81 20.34
CA ALA A 163 1.09 7.30 20.40
C ALA A 163 0.14 6.17 20.80
N PRO A 164 -1.11 6.48 21.20
CA PRO A 164 -2.14 5.47 21.37
C PRO A 164 -2.25 4.57 20.13
N PHE A 165 -2.31 3.26 20.34
CA PHE A 165 -2.20 2.28 19.27
C PHE A 165 -3.27 1.20 19.44
N LEU A 166 -4.08 0.94 18.40
CA LEU A 166 -5.12 -0.09 18.39
C LEU A 166 -4.85 -1.09 17.28
N VAL A 167 -4.61 -2.37 17.63
CA VAL A 167 -4.47 -3.45 16.65
C VAL A 167 -5.82 -4.16 16.47
N LEU A 168 -6.21 -4.35 15.22
CA LEU A 168 -7.43 -5.02 14.81
C LEU A 168 -7.12 -6.09 13.77
N ARG A 169 -7.75 -7.26 13.89
CA ARG A 169 -7.61 -8.34 12.91
C ARG A 169 -8.79 -8.34 11.95
N PHE A 170 -8.51 -8.55 10.67
CA PHE A 170 -9.52 -8.75 9.63
C PHE A 170 -10.46 -9.90 9.99
N GLU A 171 -9.94 -10.97 10.56
CA GLU A 171 -10.70 -12.16 10.92
C GLU A 171 -11.74 -11.84 12.02
N GLU A 172 -11.37 -10.99 12.98
CA GLU A 172 -12.30 -10.46 13.99
C GLU A 172 -13.37 -9.58 13.36
N SER A 173 -13.03 -8.81 12.33
CA SER A 173 -14.02 -7.97 11.64
C SER A 173 -15.02 -8.79 10.84
N ARG A 174 -14.69 -10.03 10.47
CA ARG A 174 -15.62 -10.97 9.83
C ARG A 174 -16.49 -11.72 10.84
N GLN A 175 -15.91 -12.11 11.98
CA GLN A 175 -16.61 -12.91 13.00
C GLN A 175 -17.45 -12.06 13.96
N HIS A 176 -16.92 -10.90 14.36
CA HIS A 176 -17.50 -10.01 15.37
C HIS A 176 -17.47 -8.55 14.92
N PRO A 177 -18.06 -8.21 13.75
CA PRO A 177 -17.94 -6.89 13.14
C PRO A 177 -18.39 -5.74 14.06
N VAL A 178 -19.50 -5.92 14.78
CA VAL A 178 -20.04 -4.89 15.70
C VAL A 178 -19.06 -4.60 16.84
N GLN A 179 -18.47 -5.64 17.44
CA GLN A 179 -17.51 -5.48 18.55
C GLN A 179 -16.22 -4.79 18.09
N VAL A 180 -15.76 -5.10 16.87
CA VAL A 180 -14.61 -4.41 16.26
C VAL A 180 -14.91 -2.93 16.08
N VAL A 181 -16.10 -2.59 15.58
CA VAL A 181 -16.52 -1.19 15.37
C VAL A 181 -16.67 -0.46 16.70
N ASP A 182 -17.24 -1.09 17.72
CA ASP A 182 -17.36 -0.49 19.06
C ASP A 182 -15.98 -0.14 19.64
N ARG A 183 -14.99 -1.03 19.52
CA ARG A 183 -13.58 -0.76 19.93
C ARG A 183 -12.98 0.41 19.15
N VAL A 184 -13.27 0.52 17.85
CA VAL A 184 -12.79 1.64 17.03
C VAL A 184 -13.45 2.94 17.49
N LEU A 185 -14.76 2.97 17.67
CA LEU A 185 -15.48 4.18 18.11
C LEU A 185 -15.00 4.63 19.50
N GLU A 186 -14.77 3.70 20.42
CA GLU A 186 -14.17 3.97 21.72
C GLU A 186 -12.79 4.62 21.58
N PHE A 187 -11.93 4.04 20.72
CA PHE A 187 -10.59 4.58 20.45
C PHE A 187 -10.61 5.99 19.82
N LEU A 188 -11.60 6.26 18.95
CA LEU A 188 -11.82 7.58 18.37
C LEU A 188 -12.46 8.58 19.36
N GLY A 189 -12.96 8.09 20.49
CA GLY A 189 -13.74 8.87 21.46
C GLY A 189 -15.07 9.36 20.88
N VAL A 190 -15.74 8.51 20.09
CA VAL A 190 -17.01 8.76 19.42
C VAL A 190 -18.08 7.84 20.01
N ARG A 191 -19.28 8.36 20.24
CA ARG A 191 -20.42 7.55 20.71
C ARG A 191 -21.46 7.43 19.61
N ARG A 192 -21.95 6.21 19.40
CA ARG A 192 -23.07 5.89 18.50
C ARG A 192 -24.01 4.93 19.20
N SER A 193 -25.28 4.92 18.81
CA SER A 193 -26.23 3.96 19.37
C SER A 193 -25.88 2.54 18.87
N PRO A 194 -26.12 1.49 19.67
CA PRO A 194 -25.91 0.11 19.22
C PRO A 194 -26.65 -0.22 17.92
N GLU A 195 -27.81 0.42 17.70
CA GLU A 195 -28.59 0.26 16.47
C GLU A 195 -27.90 0.89 15.25
N ALA A 196 -27.37 2.11 15.38
CA ALA A 196 -26.62 2.75 14.31
C ALA A 196 -25.38 1.94 13.92
N VAL A 197 -24.67 1.36 14.90
CA VAL A 197 -23.51 0.49 14.64
C VAL A 197 -23.92 -0.77 13.87
N ARG A 198 -24.98 -1.46 14.31
CA ARG A 198 -25.49 -2.65 13.60
C ARG A 198 -25.93 -2.32 12.17
N GLN A 199 -26.63 -1.20 11.99
CA GLN A 199 -27.06 -0.74 10.68
C GLN A 199 -25.85 -0.45 9.78
N ALA A 200 -24.88 0.34 10.23
CA ALA A 200 -23.67 0.68 9.47
C ALA A 200 -22.89 -0.58 9.03
N VAL A 201 -22.76 -1.57 9.93
CA VAL A 201 -22.16 -2.87 9.63
C VAL A 201 -22.95 -3.63 8.55
N GLY A 202 -24.28 -3.70 8.68
CA GLY A 202 -25.17 -4.37 7.71
C GLY A 202 -25.24 -3.67 6.35
N GLU A 203 -24.98 -2.36 6.32
CA GLU A 203 -24.92 -1.55 5.10
C GLU A 203 -23.57 -1.66 4.37
N SER A 204 -22.53 -2.16 5.05
CA SER A 204 -21.15 -2.28 4.56
C SER A 204 -20.71 -3.73 4.31
N THR A 205 -21.63 -4.66 4.00
CA THR A 205 -21.26 -6.07 3.81
C THR A 205 -20.47 -6.32 2.51
N VAL A 206 -19.75 -7.45 2.46
CA VAL A 206 -18.98 -7.89 1.28
C VAL A 206 -19.91 -8.11 0.09
N GLU A 207 -21.10 -8.65 0.32
CA GLU A 207 -22.11 -8.90 -0.70
C GLU A 207 -22.58 -7.59 -1.32
N ARG A 208 -22.80 -6.55 -0.51
CA ARG A 208 -23.17 -5.22 -1.00
C ARG A 208 -22.03 -4.57 -1.77
N ALA A 209 -20.78 -4.73 -1.33
CA ALA A 209 -19.61 -4.28 -2.08
C ALA A 209 -19.48 -4.99 -3.42
N ARG A 210 -19.73 -6.30 -3.45
CA ARG A 210 -19.77 -7.07 -4.69
C ARG A 210 -20.87 -6.58 -5.62
N THR A 211 -22.10 -6.38 -5.14
CA THR A 211 -23.20 -5.85 -5.96
C THR A 211 -22.90 -4.42 -6.46
N ALA A 212 -22.28 -3.58 -5.62
CA ALA A 212 -21.84 -2.24 -6.03
C ALA A 212 -20.80 -2.31 -7.15
N MET A 213 -19.84 -3.23 -7.04
CA MET A 213 -18.87 -3.49 -8.08
C MET A 213 -19.52 -4.01 -9.35
N GLU A 214 -20.38 -5.03 -9.29
CA GLU A 214 -21.08 -5.60 -10.46
C GLU A 214 -21.84 -4.50 -11.22
N ARG A 215 -22.52 -3.60 -10.52
CA ARG A 215 -23.17 -2.42 -11.14
C ARG A 215 -22.17 -1.46 -11.78
N SER A 216 -21.03 -1.25 -11.12
CA SER A 216 -19.92 -0.49 -11.68
C SER A 216 -19.38 -1.13 -12.95
N GLU A 217 -19.15 -2.45 -12.96
CA GLU A 217 -18.73 -3.20 -14.15
C GLU A 217 -19.75 -3.09 -15.28
N GLU A 218 -21.05 -3.23 -14.99
CA GLU A 218 -22.14 -3.05 -15.96
C GLU A 218 -22.13 -1.63 -16.56
N SER A 219 -21.86 -0.61 -15.74
CA SER A 219 -21.87 0.79 -16.17
C SER A 219 -20.61 1.20 -16.96
N THR A 220 -19.47 0.58 -16.65
CA THR A 220 -18.15 0.94 -17.21
C THR A 220 -17.72 0.02 -18.34
N GLY A 221 -18.23 -1.20 -18.39
CA GLY A 221 -17.83 -2.26 -19.32
C GLY A 221 -16.51 -2.94 -18.95
N GLU A 222 -15.97 -2.68 -17.76
CA GLU A 222 -14.71 -3.24 -17.29
C GLU A 222 -14.92 -4.19 -16.12
N ALA A 223 -14.24 -5.33 -16.14
CA ALA A 223 -14.26 -6.28 -15.03
C ALA A 223 -13.25 -5.87 -13.96
N PHE A 224 -13.73 -5.53 -12.77
CA PHE A 224 -12.96 -5.22 -11.59
C PHE A 224 -12.99 -6.42 -10.63
N ARG A 225 -11.90 -7.20 -10.56
CA ARG A 225 -11.78 -8.29 -9.56
C ARG A 225 -11.23 -7.80 -8.23
N VAL A 226 -11.84 -6.78 -7.66
CA VAL A 226 -11.35 -6.10 -6.45
C VAL A 226 -11.88 -6.72 -5.15
N VAL A 227 -13.08 -7.26 -5.12
CA VAL A 227 -13.62 -7.96 -3.95
C VAL A 227 -13.45 -9.46 -4.16
N GLY A 228 -12.47 -10.03 -3.46
CA GLY A 228 -12.34 -11.48 -3.34
C GLY A 228 -13.51 -12.09 -2.56
N ARG A 229 -13.50 -13.42 -2.36
CA ARG A 229 -14.58 -14.16 -1.67
C ARG A 229 -14.84 -13.73 -0.20
N GLY A 230 -14.01 -12.85 0.38
CA GLY A 230 -14.14 -12.42 1.78
C GLY A 230 -14.01 -13.57 2.80
N LYS A 231 -13.52 -14.73 2.36
CA LYS A 231 -13.35 -15.95 3.15
C LYS A 231 -12.12 -15.80 4.04
N VAL A 232 -12.30 -16.08 5.33
CA VAL A 232 -11.23 -16.25 6.31
C VAL A 232 -10.69 -17.67 6.20
N GLY A 233 -9.37 -17.85 6.22
CA GLY A 233 -8.75 -19.16 6.07
C GLY A 233 -8.91 -19.74 4.67
N GLY A 234 -9.06 -18.91 3.64
CA GLY A 234 -9.14 -19.38 2.26
C GLY A 234 -7.80 -19.96 1.77
N TRP A 235 -6.69 -19.56 2.40
CA TRP A 235 -5.35 -20.04 2.09
C TRP A 235 -5.19 -21.56 2.19
N SER A 236 -5.88 -22.25 3.12
CA SER A 236 -5.70 -23.69 3.32
C SER A 236 -6.06 -24.52 2.09
N ASP A 237 -6.92 -23.99 1.22
CA ASP A 237 -7.38 -24.66 0.00
C ASP A 237 -6.33 -24.59 -1.15
N HIS A 238 -5.27 -23.79 -0.98
CA HIS A 238 -4.39 -23.40 -2.08
C HIS A 238 -2.89 -23.58 -1.80
N PHE A 239 -2.52 -23.83 -0.55
CA PHE A 239 -1.12 -23.87 -0.14
C PHE A 239 -0.66 -25.31 0.03
N ASP A 240 0.35 -25.70 -0.73
CA ASP A 240 1.13 -26.90 -0.45
C ASP A 240 2.18 -26.63 0.64
N GLU A 241 2.88 -27.69 1.05
CA GLU A 241 3.91 -27.61 2.10
C GLU A 241 5.06 -26.66 1.71
N GLU A 242 5.46 -26.66 0.44
CA GLU A 242 6.50 -25.79 -0.10
C GLU A 242 6.12 -24.31 0.02
N ALA A 243 4.89 -23.94 -0.33
CA ALA A 243 4.39 -22.58 -0.18
C ALA A 243 4.35 -22.17 1.29
N LEU A 244 3.91 -23.05 2.18
CA LEU A 244 3.86 -22.78 3.62
C LEU A 244 5.25 -22.61 4.24
N GLN A 245 6.28 -23.31 3.77
CA GLN A 245 7.65 -23.12 4.24
C GLN A 245 8.17 -21.70 3.99
N LEU A 246 7.71 -21.04 2.92
CA LEU A 246 8.05 -19.64 2.61
C LEU A 246 7.45 -18.63 3.60
N PHE A 247 6.50 -19.05 4.45
CA PHE A 247 5.97 -18.27 5.57
C PHE A 247 6.70 -18.58 6.91
N GLY A 248 7.85 -19.26 6.86
CA GLY A 248 8.72 -19.48 8.01
C GLY A 248 9.48 -18.23 8.46
N GLY A 249 10.40 -18.43 9.42
CA GLY A 249 11.36 -17.40 9.83
C GLY A 249 10.71 -16.05 10.20
N PRO A 250 10.97 -14.96 9.45
CA PRO A 250 10.37 -13.65 9.71
C PRO A 250 8.84 -13.66 9.71
N ALA A 251 8.21 -14.27 8.71
CA ALA A 251 6.75 -14.27 8.61
C ALA A 251 6.11 -14.99 9.80
N ALA A 252 6.59 -16.18 10.14
CA ALA A 252 6.12 -16.94 11.29
C ALA A 252 6.30 -16.20 12.63
N ASP A 253 7.43 -15.50 12.85
CA ASP A 253 7.64 -14.70 14.06
C ASP A 253 6.61 -13.57 14.19
N TRP A 254 6.35 -12.85 13.10
CA TRP A 254 5.39 -11.75 13.10
C TRP A 254 3.94 -12.19 13.10
N MET A 255 3.63 -13.35 12.52
CA MET A 255 2.33 -14.01 12.67
C MET A 255 2.01 -14.24 14.15
N ARG A 256 2.94 -14.84 14.92
CA ARG A 256 2.75 -15.07 16.36
C ARG A 256 2.54 -13.78 17.13
N ARG A 257 3.34 -12.74 16.85
CA ARG A 257 3.22 -11.42 17.48
C ARG A 257 1.86 -10.76 17.23
N LEU A 258 1.22 -11.06 16.10
CA LEU A 258 -0.08 -10.55 15.72
C LEU A 258 -1.24 -11.51 16.06
N GLY A 259 -0.96 -12.60 16.77
CA GLY A 259 -1.97 -13.56 17.22
C GLY A 259 -2.44 -14.54 16.15
N TYR A 260 -1.60 -14.83 15.16
CA TYR A 260 -1.80 -15.89 14.16
C TYR A 260 -0.93 -17.10 14.46
N GLU A 261 -1.45 -18.29 14.16
CA GLU A 261 -0.71 -19.55 14.25
C GLU A 261 -0.03 -19.86 12.90
N PRO A 262 1.32 -19.91 12.85
CA PRO A 262 2.04 -20.39 11.68
C PRO A 262 1.73 -21.87 11.40
N ALA A 263 1.90 -22.32 10.15
CA ALA A 263 1.80 -23.74 9.88
C ALA A 263 3.01 -24.49 10.49
N PRO A 264 2.85 -25.75 10.95
CA PRO A 264 3.97 -26.50 11.54
C PRO A 264 5.22 -26.59 10.65
N VAL A 265 5.01 -26.65 9.33
CA VAL A 265 6.08 -26.69 8.32
C VAL A 265 6.85 -25.37 8.23
N SER A 266 6.18 -24.24 8.50
CA SER A 266 6.77 -22.91 8.57
C SER A 266 7.65 -22.75 9.82
N GLU A 267 7.26 -23.39 10.93
CA GLU A 267 8.04 -23.34 12.18
C GLU A 267 9.36 -24.09 12.04
N ARG A 268 9.31 -25.33 11.53
CA ARG A 268 10.50 -26.15 11.28
C ARG A 268 11.53 -25.47 10.38
N ALA A 269 11.08 -24.65 9.42
CA ALA A 269 11.99 -23.94 8.54
C ALA A 269 12.85 -22.90 9.29
N GLY A 270 12.35 -22.35 10.39
CA GLY A 270 13.05 -21.34 11.21
C GLY A 270 13.83 -21.89 12.40
N ASP A 271 13.61 -23.15 12.77
CA ASP A 271 14.22 -23.75 13.95
C ASP A 271 15.74 -23.78 13.85
N GLY A 272 16.41 -23.32 14.92
CA GLY A 272 17.87 -23.35 15.02
C GLY A 272 18.61 -22.25 14.28
N ILE A 273 17.92 -21.28 13.63
CA ILE A 273 18.58 -20.11 13.04
C ILE A 273 18.80 -19.05 14.14
N PRO A 274 20.05 -18.80 14.59
CA PRO A 274 20.28 -17.85 15.67
C PRO A 274 20.13 -16.40 15.19
N ALA A 275 19.66 -15.54 16.09
CA ALA A 275 19.76 -14.10 15.88
C ALA A 275 21.23 -13.67 15.94
N ILE A 276 21.62 -12.69 15.13
CA ILE A 276 22.95 -12.08 15.28
C ILE A 276 22.94 -11.12 16.49
N ALA A 277 23.81 -11.38 17.46
CA ALA A 277 23.93 -10.58 18.68
C ALA A 277 25.23 -9.77 18.69
N PRO A 278 25.21 -8.50 19.14
CA PRO A 278 26.43 -7.69 19.28
C PRO A 278 27.45 -8.29 20.25
N GLY A 279 27.01 -9.13 21.22
CA GLY A 279 27.88 -9.70 22.25
C GLY A 279 29.00 -10.61 21.73
N GLY A 280 28.91 -11.07 20.48
CA GLY A 280 29.97 -11.83 19.81
C GLY A 280 30.84 -10.99 18.86
N ALA A 281 30.60 -9.69 18.73
CA ALA A 281 31.33 -8.83 17.80
C ALA A 281 32.69 -8.39 18.37
N SER A 282 33.69 -8.26 17.50
CA SER A 282 34.98 -7.67 17.88
C SER A 282 34.83 -6.25 18.42
N SER A 283 35.79 -5.82 19.26
CA SER A 283 35.85 -4.44 19.76
C SER A 283 35.95 -3.40 18.64
N GLY A 284 36.52 -3.79 17.48
CA GLY A 284 36.56 -2.95 16.28
C GLY A 284 35.16 -2.70 15.72
N THR A 285 34.39 -3.77 15.52
CA THR A 285 33.01 -3.69 15.04
C THR A 285 32.11 -2.90 15.99
N VAL A 286 32.22 -3.13 17.30
CA VAL A 286 31.46 -2.36 18.30
C VAL A 286 31.78 -0.86 18.22
N ARG A 287 33.07 -0.51 18.05
CA ARG A 287 33.50 0.88 17.89
C ARG A 287 32.97 1.52 16.61
N LEU A 288 32.98 0.78 15.50
CA LEU A 288 32.44 1.25 14.21
C LEU A 288 30.94 1.51 14.28
N LEU A 289 30.17 0.61 14.91
CA LEU A 289 28.74 0.80 15.13
C LEU A 289 28.45 2.06 15.97
N ALA A 290 29.19 2.25 17.07
CA ALA A 290 29.07 3.44 17.91
C ALA A 290 29.50 4.74 17.20
N GLU A 291 30.52 4.67 16.33
CA GLU A 291 30.93 5.80 15.48
C GLU A 291 29.84 6.17 14.46
N ALA A 292 29.28 5.18 13.76
CA ALA A 292 28.21 5.39 12.80
C ALA A 292 26.95 5.97 13.46
N ASP A 293 26.59 5.52 14.67
CA ASP A 293 25.47 6.07 15.41
C ASP A 293 25.68 7.54 15.82
N ARG A 294 26.90 7.89 16.26
CA ARG A 294 27.27 9.30 16.53
C ARG A 294 27.17 10.18 15.29
N LEU A 295 27.69 9.72 14.15
CA LEU A 295 27.62 10.46 12.89
C LEU A 295 26.17 10.69 12.45
N ARG A 296 25.33 9.65 12.56
CA ARG A 296 23.90 9.73 12.25
C ARG A 296 23.18 10.75 13.13
N THR A 297 23.40 10.68 14.44
CA THR A 297 22.75 11.56 15.43
C THR A 297 23.27 13.00 15.37
N SER A 298 24.51 13.22 14.88
CA SER A 298 25.05 14.56 14.60
C SER A 298 24.63 15.13 13.25
N GLY A 299 23.78 14.43 12.49
CA GLY A 299 23.28 14.91 11.19
C GLY A 299 24.19 14.64 9.99
N ASP A 300 25.12 13.69 10.09
CA ASP A 300 25.94 13.21 8.97
C ASP A 300 25.65 11.72 8.64
N PRO A 301 24.44 11.42 8.14
CA PRO A 301 24.06 10.06 7.77
C PRO A 301 24.86 9.51 6.58
N ALA A 302 25.42 10.38 5.73
CA ALA A 302 26.21 9.96 4.58
C ALA A 302 27.56 9.39 5.03
N SER A 303 28.27 10.08 5.93
CA SER A 303 29.49 9.56 6.52
C SER A 303 29.24 8.32 7.37
N ALA A 304 28.11 8.25 8.10
CA ALA A 304 27.71 7.04 8.82
C ALA A 304 27.59 5.83 7.87
N ALA A 305 26.89 5.99 6.74
CA ALA A 305 26.73 4.94 5.74
C ALA A 305 28.06 4.54 5.08
N ALA A 306 28.90 5.53 4.73
CA ALA A 306 30.23 5.27 4.18
C ALA A 306 31.13 4.52 5.17
N ARG A 307 31.07 4.88 6.46
CA ARG A 307 31.83 4.23 7.52
C ARG A 307 31.43 2.79 7.72
N LEU A 308 30.12 2.50 7.72
CA LEU A 308 29.60 1.14 7.80
C LEU A 308 30.00 0.31 6.59
N LEU A 309 29.93 0.88 5.37
CA LEU A 309 30.37 0.19 4.15
C LEU A 309 31.87 -0.12 4.18
N SER A 310 32.71 0.84 4.58
CA SER A 310 34.15 0.59 4.77
C SER A 310 34.38 -0.55 5.75
N GLY A 311 33.70 -0.52 6.91
CA GLY A 311 33.81 -1.58 7.91
C GLY A 311 33.40 -2.97 7.39
N VAL A 312 32.36 -3.03 6.56
CA VAL A 312 31.93 -4.28 5.89
C VAL A 312 33.03 -4.81 4.97
N LEU A 313 33.63 -3.94 4.15
CA LEU A 313 34.71 -4.32 3.23
C LEU A 313 35.97 -4.76 3.99
N ASP A 314 36.35 -4.03 5.03
CA ASP A 314 37.48 -4.33 5.90
C ASP A 314 37.28 -5.70 6.60
N ALA A 315 36.09 -5.95 7.14
CA ALA A 315 35.74 -7.23 7.77
C ALA A 315 35.87 -8.41 6.79
N ARG A 316 35.41 -8.21 5.54
CA ARG A 316 35.54 -9.22 4.48
C ARG A 316 36.99 -9.46 4.08
N GLN A 317 37.78 -8.40 3.92
CA GLN A 317 39.20 -8.50 3.58
C GLN A 317 40.02 -9.17 4.70
N ALA A 318 39.68 -8.91 5.96
CA ALA A 318 40.32 -9.50 7.12
C ALA A 318 39.88 -10.94 7.43
N GLY A 319 38.89 -11.48 6.68
CA GLY A 319 38.36 -12.82 6.92
C GLY A 319 37.64 -12.96 8.26
N LEU A 320 37.02 -11.88 8.76
CA LEU A 320 36.25 -11.92 10.00
C LEU A 320 35.04 -12.85 9.88
N PRO A 321 34.50 -13.37 11.00
CA PRO A 321 33.33 -14.23 10.98
C PRO A 321 32.17 -13.57 10.22
N PRO A 322 31.37 -14.32 9.43
CA PRO A 322 30.26 -13.77 8.66
C PRO A 322 29.25 -12.96 9.49
N GLY A 323 29.13 -13.24 10.79
CA GLY A 323 28.29 -12.49 11.71
C GLY A 323 28.71 -11.01 11.87
N GLU A 324 30.00 -10.68 11.79
CA GLU A 324 30.47 -9.30 11.88
C GLU A 324 30.12 -8.50 10.62
N GLU A 325 30.33 -9.09 9.44
CA GLU A 325 29.91 -8.50 8.16
C GLU A 325 28.40 -8.20 8.17
N LEU A 326 27.59 -9.16 8.64
CA LEU A 326 26.14 -9.01 8.72
C LEU A 326 25.73 -7.94 9.73
N LEU A 327 26.36 -7.84 10.91
CA LEU A 327 26.02 -6.82 11.90
C LEU A 327 26.18 -5.39 11.36
N LEU A 328 27.30 -5.11 10.67
CA LEU A 328 27.53 -3.80 10.06
C LEU A 328 26.56 -3.52 8.90
N THR A 329 26.26 -4.55 8.11
CA THR A 329 25.32 -4.45 6.99
C THR A 329 23.89 -4.18 7.47
N VAL A 330 23.47 -4.82 8.56
CA VAL A 330 22.15 -4.61 9.17
C VAL A 330 21.96 -3.16 9.59
N ASP A 331 22.92 -2.56 10.27
CA ASP A 331 22.84 -1.15 10.68
C ASP A 331 22.75 -0.20 9.48
N ARG A 332 23.48 -0.50 8.40
CA ARG A 332 23.41 0.27 7.15
C ARG A 332 22.03 0.17 6.50
N VAL A 333 21.51 -1.05 6.32
CA VAL A 333 20.22 -1.30 5.66
C VAL A 333 19.06 -0.77 6.49
N ALA A 334 19.08 -0.96 7.82
CA ALA A 334 18.06 -0.39 8.71
C ALA A 334 17.98 1.13 8.59
N TRP A 335 19.13 1.81 8.45
CA TRP A 335 19.16 3.24 8.25
C TRP A 335 18.67 3.66 6.86
N ASP A 336 19.03 2.93 5.80
CA ASP A 336 18.49 3.18 4.46
C ASP A 336 16.96 3.07 4.44
N TRP A 337 16.40 2.01 5.05
CA TRP A 337 14.95 1.85 5.19
C TRP A 337 14.31 2.97 6.00
N THR A 338 14.96 3.42 7.07
CA THR A 338 14.49 4.57 7.87
C THR A 338 14.47 5.86 7.04
N GLY A 339 15.53 6.13 6.28
CA GLY A 339 15.64 7.28 5.39
C GLY A 339 14.61 7.25 4.27
N ARG A 340 14.26 6.06 3.77
CA ARG A 340 13.16 5.87 2.82
C ARG A 340 11.83 6.29 3.43
N VAL A 341 11.49 5.79 4.62
CA VAL A 341 10.24 6.15 5.32
C VAL A 341 10.14 7.65 5.59
N LEU A 342 11.18 8.23 6.20
CA LEU A 342 11.14 9.59 6.73
C LEU A 342 11.60 10.68 5.74
N GLY A 343 12.23 10.29 4.63
CA GLY A 343 12.78 11.21 3.64
C GLY A 343 14.20 11.72 3.97
N PRO A 344 14.70 12.72 3.22
CA PRO A 344 16.08 13.21 3.33
C PRO A 344 16.47 13.73 4.72
N GLU A 345 15.51 14.26 5.48
CA GLU A 345 15.69 14.83 6.81
C GLU A 345 15.44 13.81 7.94
N ALA A 346 15.48 12.51 7.63
CA ALA A 346 15.25 11.45 8.62
C ALA A 346 16.06 11.62 9.91
N HIS A 347 17.31 12.08 9.83
CA HIS A 347 18.18 12.32 10.99
C HIS A 347 17.65 13.38 11.98
N GLN A 348 16.77 14.28 11.55
CA GLN A 348 16.16 15.32 12.38
C GLN A 348 14.78 14.91 12.91
N HIS A 349 14.22 13.83 12.37
CA HIS A 349 12.85 13.45 12.67
C HIS A 349 12.74 12.76 14.05
N PRO A 350 11.82 13.16 14.93
CA PRO A 350 11.71 12.61 16.30
C PRO A 350 11.52 11.09 16.34
N SER A 351 10.84 10.51 15.35
CA SER A 351 10.56 9.08 15.27
C SER A 351 11.68 8.24 14.66
N ALA A 352 12.74 8.87 14.13
CA ALA A 352 13.80 8.15 13.43
C ALA A 352 14.52 7.10 14.29
N PRO A 353 14.87 7.36 15.57
CA PRO A 353 15.47 6.34 16.41
C PRO A 353 14.58 5.11 16.61
N THR A 354 13.26 5.31 16.71
CA THR A 354 12.30 4.22 16.91
C THR A 354 12.13 3.40 15.63
N ILE A 355 11.97 4.05 14.48
CA ILE A 355 11.87 3.37 13.18
C ILE A 355 13.15 2.60 12.87
N PHE A 356 14.31 3.24 13.09
CA PHE A 356 15.61 2.59 12.94
C PHE A 356 15.76 1.37 13.84
N ALA A 357 15.46 1.50 15.13
CA ALA A 357 15.54 0.38 16.07
C ALA A 357 14.60 -0.77 15.69
N SER A 358 13.42 -0.46 15.12
CA SER A 358 12.45 -1.45 14.67
C SER A 358 12.98 -2.25 13.48
N PHE A 359 13.50 -1.57 12.45
CA PHE A 359 14.12 -2.24 11.31
C PHE A 359 15.41 -2.98 11.68
N GLN A 360 16.27 -2.38 12.50
CA GLN A 360 17.48 -3.01 13.00
C GLN A 360 17.15 -4.28 13.80
N GLY A 361 16.16 -4.22 14.69
CA GLY A 361 15.70 -5.37 15.47
C GLY A 361 15.17 -6.50 14.59
N PHE A 362 14.34 -6.17 13.60
CA PHE A 362 13.87 -7.12 12.59
C PHE A 362 15.04 -7.79 11.85
N LEU A 363 15.95 -6.99 11.29
CA LEU A 363 17.06 -7.47 10.50
C LEU A 363 18.05 -8.30 11.32
N ARG A 364 18.38 -7.90 12.56
CA ARG A 364 19.29 -8.67 13.44
C ARG A 364 18.70 -10.03 13.82
N ARG A 365 17.40 -10.07 14.09
CA ARG A 365 16.72 -11.32 14.43
C ARG A 365 16.73 -12.32 13.26
N HIS A 366 16.67 -11.81 12.04
CA HIS A 366 16.47 -12.63 10.85
C HIS A 366 17.62 -12.59 9.85
N ALA A 367 18.80 -12.06 10.21
CA ALA A 367 19.92 -11.84 9.29
C ALA A 367 20.43 -13.12 8.60
N LEU A 368 20.21 -14.28 9.24
CA LEU A 368 20.59 -15.60 8.73
C LEU A 368 19.45 -16.32 8.00
N TRP A 369 18.25 -15.76 7.96
CA TRP A 369 17.17 -16.27 7.12
C TRP A 369 17.54 -16.13 5.64
N PRO A 370 17.35 -17.14 4.77
CA PRO A 370 17.93 -17.14 3.42
C PRO A 370 17.64 -15.87 2.59
N SER A 371 16.39 -15.42 2.53
CA SER A 371 16.00 -14.24 1.75
C SER A 371 16.54 -12.93 2.35
N VAL A 372 16.55 -12.81 3.69
CA VAL A 372 17.11 -11.65 4.40
C VAL A 372 18.63 -11.62 4.26
N SER A 373 19.31 -12.77 4.38
CA SER A 373 20.75 -12.88 4.21
C SER A 373 21.17 -12.53 2.77
N ALA A 374 20.43 -13.04 1.78
CA ALA A 374 20.66 -12.71 0.38
C ALA A 374 20.48 -11.21 0.12
N MET A 375 19.41 -10.60 0.65
CA MET A 375 19.17 -9.16 0.56
C MET A 375 20.28 -8.33 1.21
N LEU A 376 20.68 -8.69 2.44
CA LEU A 376 21.77 -8.00 3.15
C LEU A 376 23.08 -8.08 2.35
N ARG A 377 23.46 -9.26 1.86
CA ARG A 377 24.68 -9.44 1.05
C ARG A 377 24.61 -8.67 -0.27
N GLY A 378 23.46 -8.66 -0.93
CA GLY A 378 23.24 -7.91 -2.17
C GLY A 378 23.34 -6.40 -1.98
N SER A 379 22.96 -5.88 -0.81
CA SER A 379 23.06 -4.45 -0.47
C SER A 379 24.50 -3.93 -0.36
N ILE A 380 25.48 -4.83 -0.20
CA ILE A 380 26.90 -4.48 -0.13
C ILE A 380 27.41 -4.06 -1.52
N THR A 381 26.99 -4.80 -2.56
CA THR A 381 27.46 -4.63 -3.93
C THR A 381 26.63 -3.64 -4.74
N ALA A 382 25.36 -3.44 -4.37
CA ALA A 382 24.52 -2.48 -5.06
C ALA A 382 24.93 -1.04 -4.70
N PRO A 383 25.10 -0.14 -5.69
CA PRO A 383 25.14 1.28 -5.38
C PRO A 383 23.84 1.63 -4.64
N PRO A 384 23.85 2.62 -3.72
CA PRO A 384 22.61 3.10 -3.13
C PRO A 384 21.69 3.45 -4.29
N ALA A 385 20.57 2.71 -4.41
CA ALA A 385 19.60 2.97 -5.46
C ALA A 385 19.29 4.47 -5.41
N SER A 386 19.26 5.13 -6.58
CA SER A 386 18.92 6.55 -6.62
C SER A 386 17.65 6.74 -5.80
N ARG A 387 17.65 7.75 -4.91
CA ARG A 387 16.51 8.14 -4.08
C ARG A 387 15.38 8.61 -5.01
N SER A 388 14.79 7.71 -5.78
CA SER A 388 13.52 7.95 -6.41
C SER A 388 12.50 8.16 -5.30
N ASP A 389 11.50 9.00 -5.53
CA ASP A 389 10.41 9.20 -4.59
C ASP A 389 9.54 7.92 -4.56
N VAL A 390 10.08 6.89 -3.91
CA VAL A 390 9.56 5.52 -3.84
C VAL A 390 8.17 5.50 -3.19
N PHE A 391 7.93 6.39 -2.23
CA PHE A 391 6.66 6.47 -1.49
C PHE A 391 5.61 7.34 -2.19
N GLY A 392 6.03 8.30 -3.01
CA GLY A 392 5.11 9.04 -3.86
C GLY A 392 4.57 8.22 -5.04
N ARG A 393 5.16 7.06 -5.36
CA ARG A 393 4.72 6.16 -6.44
C ARG A 393 3.79 5.04 -5.98
N LEU A 394 3.37 5.07 -4.71
CA LEU A 394 2.49 4.07 -4.11
C LEU A 394 1.04 4.45 -4.39
N ASP A 395 0.58 4.22 -5.61
CA ASP A 395 -0.85 4.21 -5.91
C ASP A 395 -1.44 2.93 -5.31
N SER A 396 -2.41 3.09 -4.41
CA SER A 396 -3.07 1.99 -3.70
C SER A 396 -3.74 1.01 -4.67
N ALA A 397 -3.17 -0.20 -4.82
CA ALA A 397 -3.71 -1.45 -5.39
C ALA A 397 -4.50 -1.42 -6.71
N ALA A 398 -4.70 -0.25 -7.31
CA ALA A 398 -5.19 -0.09 -8.66
C ALA A 398 -4.05 -0.47 -9.62
N PRO A 399 -4.33 -1.22 -10.70
CA PRO A 399 -3.30 -1.61 -11.65
C PRO A 399 -2.55 -0.37 -12.17
N LYS A 400 -1.22 -0.38 -12.05
CA LYS A 400 -0.36 0.72 -12.51
C LYS A 400 -0.37 0.84 -14.03
N ALA A 401 -0.67 2.05 -14.50
CA ALA A 401 0.10 2.69 -15.58
C ALA A 401 0.36 4.16 -15.17
N PRO A 402 1.29 4.87 -15.82
CA PRO A 402 1.80 6.15 -15.32
C PRO A 402 0.70 7.24 -15.30
N SER A 403 0.49 7.83 -14.12
CA SER A 403 -0.41 8.97 -13.90
C SER A 403 0.16 10.25 -14.52
N PRO A 404 -0.60 10.98 -15.36
CA PRO A 404 -0.26 12.36 -15.72
C PRO A 404 -0.45 13.32 -14.52
N SER A 405 0.19 14.49 -14.61
CA SER A 405 0.26 15.48 -13.53
C SER A 405 -1.12 16.13 -13.23
N PRO A 406 -1.31 16.79 -12.07
CA PRO A 406 -2.63 17.17 -11.54
C PRO A 406 -3.38 18.31 -12.26
N GLY A 407 -2.97 18.67 -13.48
CA GLY A 407 -3.65 19.67 -14.31
C GLY A 407 -4.78 19.13 -15.19
N ASP A 408 -4.86 17.80 -15.35
CA ASP A 408 -5.56 17.19 -16.49
C ASP A 408 -6.84 16.41 -16.14
N ALA A 409 -7.36 16.53 -14.91
CA ALA A 409 -8.65 15.92 -14.56
C ALA A 409 -9.80 16.72 -15.20
N PRO A 410 -10.58 16.14 -16.15
CA PRO A 410 -11.68 16.85 -16.77
C PRO A 410 -12.81 17.06 -15.76
N ARG A 411 -12.99 18.32 -15.33
CA ARG A 411 -14.19 18.74 -14.60
C ARG A 411 -15.44 18.39 -15.42
N ARG A 412 -16.54 18.06 -14.75
CA ARG A 412 -17.90 18.08 -15.35
C ARG A 412 -18.26 19.52 -15.71
N THR A 413 -17.75 20.01 -16.82
CA THR A 413 -18.27 21.21 -17.48
C THR A 413 -18.69 20.82 -18.89
N ALA A 414 -19.76 21.46 -19.38
CA ALA A 414 -20.18 21.39 -20.78
C ALA A 414 -19.14 22.13 -21.67
N GLY A 415 -17.89 21.69 -21.66
CA GLY A 415 -16.74 22.30 -22.36
C GLY A 415 -16.11 21.33 -23.36
N ALA A 416 -15.22 21.84 -24.21
CA ALA A 416 -14.52 21.02 -25.20
C ALA A 416 -13.67 19.91 -24.55
N PRO A 417 -13.41 18.78 -25.24
CA PRO A 417 -12.47 17.75 -24.78
C PRO A 417 -11.11 18.35 -24.41
N LEU A 418 -10.54 17.93 -23.28
CA LEU A 418 -9.22 18.34 -22.80
C LEU A 418 -8.16 17.37 -23.29
N LEU A 419 -7.08 17.85 -23.91
CA LEU A 419 -5.94 17.00 -24.27
C LEU A 419 -5.15 16.62 -23.02
N VAL A 420 -5.05 15.31 -22.76
CA VAL A 420 -4.41 14.70 -21.59
C VAL A 420 -3.01 14.20 -21.94
N GLU A 421 -2.85 13.60 -23.13
CA GLU A 421 -1.54 13.16 -23.62
C GLU A 421 -1.49 13.15 -25.14
N GLU A 422 -0.38 13.62 -25.68
CA GLU A 422 -0.10 13.61 -27.12
C GLU A 422 0.63 12.33 -27.53
N ASP A 423 0.19 11.76 -28.65
CA ASP A 423 0.91 10.75 -29.43
C ASP A 423 1.22 9.43 -28.69
N TYR A 424 0.29 8.94 -27.88
CA TYR A 424 0.36 7.59 -27.32
C TYR A 424 0.15 6.55 -28.42
N HIS A 425 1.24 6.01 -28.99
CA HIS A 425 1.21 5.05 -30.11
C HIS A 425 0.36 5.53 -31.31
N GLY A 426 0.39 6.83 -31.62
CA GLY A 426 -0.40 7.43 -32.71
C GLY A 426 -1.82 7.85 -32.32
N TYR A 427 -2.13 7.87 -31.02
CA TYR A 427 -3.40 8.34 -30.47
C TYR A 427 -3.22 9.60 -29.63
N GLU A 428 -4.22 10.48 -29.66
CA GLU A 428 -4.38 11.59 -28.73
C GLU A 428 -5.29 11.15 -27.59
N LEU A 429 -4.82 11.26 -26.36
CA LEU A 429 -5.64 10.99 -25.18
C LEU A 429 -6.38 12.25 -24.76
N LEU A 430 -7.70 12.15 -24.65
CA LEU A 430 -8.60 13.26 -24.37
C LEU A 430 -9.45 12.96 -23.13
N GLY A 431 -9.60 13.93 -22.23
CA GLY A 431 -10.54 13.89 -21.12
C GLY A 431 -11.83 14.63 -21.48
N TYR A 432 -12.99 13.97 -21.40
CA TYR A 432 -14.29 14.59 -21.69
C TYR A 432 -15.40 13.94 -20.87
N ASN A 433 -16.25 14.78 -20.25
CA ASN A 433 -17.42 14.37 -19.46
C ASN A 433 -17.13 13.29 -18.38
N GLY A 434 -16.00 13.43 -17.68
CA GLY A 434 -15.58 12.49 -16.62
C GLY A 434 -15.08 11.14 -17.13
N ARG A 435 -14.73 11.04 -18.42
CA ARG A 435 -14.12 9.86 -19.06
C ARG A 435 -12.86 10.26 -19.82
N PHE A 436 -12.06 9.27 -20.15
CA PHE A 436 -10.90 9.39 -21.03
C PHE A 436 -11.17 8.69 -22.36
N TYR A 437 -10.60 9.22 -23.43
CA TYR A 437 -10.70 8.74 -24.79
C TYR A 437 -9.30 8.69 -25.41
N ALA A 438 -9.01 7.71 -26.25
CA ALA A 438 -7.83 7.73 -27.12
C ALA A 438 -8.35 7.78 -28.55
N VAL A 439 -8.10 8.88 -29.23
CA VAL A 439 -8.56 9.12 -30.60
C VAL A 439 -7.36 9.00 -31.52
N ALA A 440 -7.43 8.11 -32.50
CA ALA A 440 -6.36 7.96 -33.48
C ALA A 440 -6.12 9.29 -34.19
N ARG A 441 -4.87 9.74 -34.33
CA ARG A 441 -4.55 11.05 -34.94
C ARG A 441 -5.09 11.19 -36.37
N ALA A 442 -5.12 10.09 -37.11
CA ALA A 442 -5.71 10.03 -38.45
C ALA A 442 -7.24 10.25 -38.47
N ALA A 443 -7.92 10.03 -37.33
CA ALA A 443 -9.36 10.19 -37.16
C ALA A 443 -9.74 11.51 -36.45
N ALA A 444 -8.80 12.16 -35.77
CA ALA A 444 -9.05 13.36 -34.95
C ALA A 444 -9.71 14.51 -35.71
N ALA A 445 -9.43 14.67 -37.01
CA ALA A 445 -9.99 15.75 -37.83
C ALA A 445 -11.49 15.59 -38.18
N GLY A 446 -12.08 14.41 -38.00
CA GLY A 446 -13.46 14.09 -38.41
C GLY A 446 -14.37 13.60 -37.30
N LEU A 447 -13.86 13.48 -36.06
CA LEU A 447 -14.54 12.83 -34.96
C LEU A 447 -14.95 13.83 -33.88
N ASP A 448 -16.26 14.02 -33.68
CA ASP A 448 -16.81 14.90 -32.65
C ASP A 448 -17.26 14.09 -31.42
N LEU A 449 -16.40 14.06 -30.39
CA LEU A 449 -16.69 13.39 -29.10
C LEU A 449 -17.94 13.91 -28.40
N THR A 450 -18.40 15.13 -28.72
CA THR A 450 -19.61 15.71 -28.11
C THR A 450 -20.90 15.16 -28.72
N ARG A 451 -20.82 14.51 -29.89
CA ARG A 451 -21.97 14.00 -30.65
C ARG A 451 -21.99 12.48 -30.78
N LEU A 452 -20.94 11.79 -30.35
CA LEU A 452 -20.81 10.34 -30.44
C LEU A 452 -21.77 9.62 -29.49
N GLY A 453 -22.76 8.95 -30.07
CA GLY A 453 -23.64 8.04 -29.35
C GLY A 453 -22.97 6.70 -29.01
N ARG A 454 -23.61 5.89 -28.16
CA ARG A 454 -23.08 4.58 -27.73
C ARG A 454 -22.80 3.62 -28.88
N SER A 455 -23.68 3.57 -29.88
CA SER A 455 -23.54 2.69 -31.05
C SER A 455 -22.39 3.11 -31.96
N GLU A 456 -22.19 4.42 -32.11
CA GLU A 456 -21.10 4.97 -32.92
C GLU A 456 -19.77 4.75 -32.22
N LEU A 457 -19.69 5.01 -30.92
CA LEU A 457 -18.48 4.74 -30.12
C LEU A 457 -18.05 3.27 -30.19
N ALA A 458 -19.01 2.33 -30.22
CA ALA A 458 -18.72 0.91 -30.40
C ALA A 458 -18.14 0.60 -31.80
N ALA A 459 -18.66 1.24 -32.86
CA ALA A 459 -18.15 1.09 -34.23
C ALA A 459 -16.76 1.73 -34.38
N GLU A 460 -16.53 2.89 -33.77
CA GLU A 460 -15.23 3.55 -33.73
C GLU A 460 -14.19 2.72 -32.98
N ARG A 461 -14.60 2.05 -31.90
CA ARG A 461 -13.74 1.10 -31.17
C ARG A 461 -13.41 -0.14 -31.98
N ALA A 462 -14.38 -0.70 -32.70
CA ALA A 462 -14.15 -1.85 -33.57
C ALA A 462 -13.19 -1.55 -34.72
N SER A 463 -13.17 -0.31 -35.21
CA SER A 463 -12.24 0.16 -36.25
C SER A 463 -10.91 0.68 -35.69
N GLY A 464 -10.69 0.61 -34.38
CA GLY A 464 -9.48 1.11 -33.72
C GLY A 464 -9.31 2.62 -33.78
N ARG A 465 -10.35 3.38 -34.11
CA ARG A 465 -10.25 4.84 -34.23
C ARG A 465 -10.44 5.53 -32.89
N VAL A 466 -11.22 4.94 -31.98
CA VAL A 466 -11.48 5.50 -30.64
C VAL A 466 -11.53 4.42 -29.58
N PHE A 467 -10.80 4.62 -28.49
CA PHE A 467 -10.96 3.87 -27.25
C PHE A 467 -11.49 4.80 -26.17
N SER A 468 -12.17 4.27 -25.16
CA SER A 468 -12.65 5.06 -24.02
C SER A 468 -12.64 4.26 -22.73
N GLY A 469 -12.48 4.96 -21.60
CA GLY A 469 -12.37 4.41 -20.26
C GLY A 469 -12.67 5.48 -19.20
N ASP A 470 -12.78 5.09 -17.96
CA ASP A 470 -12.95 6.00 -16.82
C ASP A 470 -11.61 6.55 -16.32
N LEU A 471 -10.50 5.87 -16.62
CA LEU A 471 -9.14 6.28 -16.27
C LEU A 471 -8.22 6.28 -17.51
N PRO A 472 -7.18 7.14 -17.56
CA PRO A 472 -6.30 7.24 -18.74
C PRO A 472 -5.63 5.91 -19.09
N PHE A 473 -5.22 5.12 -18.09
CA PHE A 473 -4.53 3.86 -18.32
C PHE A 473 -5.42 2.79 -18.96
N GLU A 474 -6.72 2.82 -18.70
CA GLU A 474 -7.68 1.87 -19.27
C GLU A 474 -7.74 2.02 -20.78
N VAL A 475 -7.75 3.28 -21.23
CA VAL A 475 -7.73 3.67 -22.63
C VAL A 475 -6.41 3.27 -23.29
N LYS A 476 -5.28 3.51 -22.63
CA LYS A 476 -3.94 3.11 -23.11
C LYS A 476 -3.84 1.59 -23.27
N ALA A 477 -4.26 0.83 -22.27
CA ALA A 477 -4.25 -0.62 -22.35
C ALA A 477 -5.18 -1.14 -23.46
N ALA A 478 -6.26 -0.43 -23.78
CA ALA A 478 -7.13 -0.76 -24.90
C ALA A 478 -6.44 -0.53 -26.26
N VAL A 479 -5.68 0.57 -26.39
CA VAL A 479 -4.82 0.84 -27.55
C VAL A 479 -3.76 -0.26 -27.68
N ASP A 480 -3.03 -0.58 -26.62
CA ASP A 480 -1.97 -1.59 -26.65
C ASP A 480 -2.49 -2.96 -27.08
N ARG A 481 -3.65 -3.38 -26.53
CA ARG A 481 -4.30 -4.64 -26.91
C ARG A 481 -4.74 -4.65 -28.37
N PHE A 482 -5.19 -3.52 -28.90
CA PHE A 482 -5.57 -3.41 -30.30
C PHE A 482 -4.35 -3.51 -31.22
N LEU A 483 -3.26 -2.82 -30.88
CA LEU A 483 -2.00 -2.85 -31.65
C LEU A 483 -1.27 -4.19 -31.57
N ALA A 484 -1.50 -4.98 -30.52
CA ALA A 484 -0.95 -6.32 -30.38
C ALA A 484 -1.74 -7.41 -31.14
N GLN A 485 -2.89 -7.09 -31.74
CA GLN A 485 -3.62 -8.03 -32.60
C GLN A 485 -2.90 -8.16 -33.95
N PRO A 486 -2.66 -9.39 -34.43
CA PRO A 486 -1.89 -9.65 -35.64
C PRO A 486 -2.57 -9.22 -36.94
#